data_AF-A0A9X6ABH6-F1
#
_entry.id   AF-A0A9X6ABH6-F1
#
_cell.length_a   1.000
_cell.length_b   1.000
_cell.length_c   1.000
_cell.angle_alpha   90.00
_cell.angle_beta   90.00
_cell.angle_gamma   90.00
#
_symmetry.space_group_name_H-M   'P 1'
#
loop_
_entity.id
_entity.type
_entity.pdbx_description
1 polymer ?
#
loop_
_entity_poly.entity_id
_entity_poly.type
_entity_poly.pdbx_seq_one_letter_code
_entity_poly.pdbx_strand_id
1 'polypeptide(L)'
;MGLVLFPGDDDTGSPDVSWSYTGFGVFRRWLAQAEGFILDEMRGFGGQRPWSDVSTTLTPLLNHPDDGGPDLTSAQCAAILPRLREIADQWHEG
;
A
#
# COMPACT_ATOMS: atom_id res chain seq x y z
N MET A 1 10.21 -6.48 -14.88
CA MET A 1 9.00 -5.66 -14.92
C MET A 1 8.71 -5.22 -13.50
N GLY A 2 8.48 -3.93 -13.25
CA GLY A 2 8.34 -3.35 -11.90
C GLY A 2 7.31 -2.24 -11.89
N LEU A 3 6.89 -1.85 -10.70
CA LEU A 3 5.98 -0.75 -10.44
C LEU A 3 6.80 0.50 -10.17
N VAL A 4 6.46 1.59 -10.86
CA VAL A 4 7.04 2.91 -10.62
C VAL A 4 5.92 3.80 -10.09
N LEU A 5 6.04 4.22 -8.83
CA LEU A 5 5.12 5.17 -8.23
C LEU A 5 5.62 6.57 -8.58
N PHE A 6 5.03 7.17 -9.61
CA PHE A 6 5.29 8.58 -9.93
C PHE A 6 4.44 9.46 -9.00
N PRO A 7 5.06 10.34 -8.19
CA PRO A 7 4.32 11.42 -7.58
C PRO A 7 3.84 12.33 -8.73
N GLY A 8 2.52 12.48 -8.88
CA GLY A 8 1.89 13.21 -9.97
C GLY A 8 2.06 14.74 -9.93
N ASP A 9 3.08 15.25 -9.22
CA ASP A 9 3.50 16.64 -9.30
C ASP A 9 4.84 16.67 -10.04
N ASP A 10 5.07 17.71 -10.87
CA ASP A 10 6.25 17.95 -11.71
C ASP A 10 7.54 18.22 -10.87
N ASP A 11 7.61 17.66 -9.66
CA ASP A 11 8.65 17.84 -8.68
C ASP A 11 9.75 16.79 -8.88
N THR A 12 10.75 17.17 -9.67
CA THR A 12 11.95 16.37 -10.01
C THR A 12 12.84 16.02 -8.81
N GLY A 13 12.55 16.53 -7.61
CA GLY A 13 13.24 16.20 -6.37
C GLY A 13 12.66 15.00 -5.62
N SER A 14 11.51 14.48 -6.05
CA SER A 14 10.87 13.35 -5.39
C SER A 14 11.57 12.05 -5.77
N PRO A 15 11.96 11.18 -4.80
CA PRO A 15 12.68 9.96 -5.12
C PRO A 15 11.77 9.03 -5.93
N ASP A 16 12.13 8.81 -7.20
CA ASP A 16 11.54 7.74 -8.00
C ASP A 16 11.79 6.41 -7.27
N VAL A 17 10.70 5.80 -6.81
CA VAL A 17 10.77 4.54 -6.08
C VAL A 17 10.35 3.42 -7.03
N SER A 18 11.36 2.85 -7.68
CA SER A 18 11.22 1.66 -8.52
C SER A 18 11.18 0.42 -7.64
N TRP A 19 10.01 -0.23 -7.55
CA TRP A 19 9.86 -1.48 -6.83
C TRP A 19 9.64 -2.62 -7.83
N SER A 20 10.34 -3.74 -7.64
CA SER A 20 9.92 -4.98 -8.30
C SER A 20 8.53 -5.38 -7.80
N TYR A 21 7.71 -6.04 -8.63
CA TYR A 21 6.41 -6.57 -8.20
C TYR A 21 6.53 -7.40 -6.91
N THR A 22 7.60 -8.20 -6.80
CA THR A 22 7.92 -8.97 -5.60
C THR A 22 8.17 -8.07 -4.39
N GLY A 23 8.97 -7.03 -4.55
CA GLY A 23 9.23 -6.05 -3.50
C GLY A 23 7.96 -5.37 -3.05
N PHE A 24 7.12 -4.93 -4.00
CA PHE A 24 5.88 -4.23 -3.68
C PHE A 24 4.91 -5.15 -2.94
N GLY A 25 4.84 -6.42 -3.34
CA GLY A 25 4.12 -7.45 -2.62
C GLY A 25 4.61 -7.65 -1.18
N VAL A 26 5.93 -7.62 -0.93
CA VAL A 26 6.49 -7.70 0.43
C VAL A 26 6.06 -6.49 1.28
N PHE A 27 6.08 -5.28 0.72
CA PHE A 27 5.63 -4.09 1.43
C PHE A 27 4.14 -4.10 1.74
N ARG A 28 3.30 -4.57 0.81
CA ARG A 28 1.87 -4.76 1.09
C ARG A 28 1.64 -5.74 2.24
N ARG A 29 2.38 -6.86 2.30
CA ARG A 29 2.28 -7.81 3.42
C ARG A 29 2.70 -7.18 4.73
N TRP A 30 3.79 -6.41 4.72
CA TRP A 30 4.28 -5.70 5.89
C TRP A 30 3.25 -4.69 6.42
N LEU A 31 2.63 -3.90 5.55
CA LEU A 31 1.56 -2.97 5.91
C LEU A 31 0.35 -3.69 6.52
N ALA A 32 -0.09 -4.80 5.93
CA ALA A 32 -1.18 -5.58 6.49
C ALA A 32 -0.85 -6.11 7.90
N GLN A 33 0.38 -6.58 8.11
CA GLN A 33 0.84 -7.03 9.41
C GLN A 33 0.86 -5.90 10.44
N ALA A 34 1.29 -4.70 10.06
CA ALA A 34 1.26 -3.52 10.92
C ALA A 34 -0.18 -3.10 11.28
N GLU A 35 -1.14 -3.32 10.39
CA GLU A 35 -2.58 -3.15 10.66
C GLU A 35 -3.20 -4.31 11.45
N GLY A 36 -2.44 -5.38 11.72
CA GLY A 36 -2.88 -6.51 12.54
C GLY A 36 -3.62 -7.60 11.78
N PHE A 37 -3.47 -7.71 10.46
CA PHE A 37 -4.05 -8.81 9.67
C PHE A 37 -3.06 -9.38 8.64
N ILE A 38 -3.39 -10.55 8.10
CA ILE A 38 -2.53 -11.27 7.15
C ILE A 38 -3.06 -11.02 5.74
N LEU A 39 -2.23 -10.42 4.88
CA LEU A 39 -2.63 -10.10 3.51
C LEU A 39 -2.97 -11.36 2.69
N ASP A 40 -2.20 -12.44 2.84
CA ASP A 40 -2.43 -13.71 2.14
C ASP A 40 -3.80 -14.35 2.44
N GLU A 41 -4.47 -13.99 3.54
CA GLU A 41 -5.84 -14.45 3.84
C GLU A 41 -6.92 -13.67 3.06
N MET A 42 -6.57 -12.50 2.53
CA MET A 42 -7.49 -11.61 1.84
C MET A 42 -7.77 -12.08 0.41
N ARG A 43 -9.00 -11.85 -0.04
CA ARG A 43 -9.40 -12.10 -1.44
C ARG A 43 -8.50 -11.29 -2.38
N GLY A 44 -7.87 -11.98 -3.34
CA GLY A 44 -6.91 -11.42 -4.30
C GLY A 44 -5.45 -11.80 -4.01
N PHE A 45 -5.14 -12.28 -2.80
CA PHE A 45 -3.77 -12.60 -2.36
C PHE A 45 -3.56 -14.08 -1.97
N GLY A 46 -4.56 -14.94 -2.19
CA GLY A 46 -4.49 -16.38 -1.92
C GLY A 46 -5.62 -16.90 -1.05
N GLY A 47 -6.24 -16.01 -0.27
CA GLY A 47 -7.34 -16.37 0.64
C GLY A 47 -8.73 -15.95 0.15
N GLN A 48 -9.70 -16.09 1.04
CA GLN A 48 -11.13 -15.85 0.77
C GLN A 48 -11.75 -14.77 1.66
N ARG A 49 -10.98 -14.21 2.61
CA ARG A 49 -11.49 -13.18 3.52
C ARG A 49 -11.83 -11.91 2.73
N PRO A 50 -13.06 -11.40 2.82
CA PRO A 50 -13.44 -10.20 2.09
C PRO A 50 -12.85 -8.94 2.71
N TRP A 51 -12.56 -7.94 1.88
CA TRP A 51 -12.06 -6.63 2.33
C TRP A 51 -13.07 -5.84 3.18
N SER A 52 -14.34 -6.24 3.19
CA SER A 52 -15.36 -5.69 4.10
C SER A 52 -15.14 -6.07 5.57
N ASP A 53 -14.38 -7.14 5.85
CA ASP A 53 -14.13 -7.64 7.20
C ASP A 53 -12.90 -6.99 7.86
N VAL A 54 -12.22 -6.08 7.14
CA VAL A 54 -11.10 -5.30 7.66
C VAL A 54 -11.43 -3.82 7.55
N SER A 55 -11.37 -3.12 8.68
CA SER A 55 -11.58 -1.68 8.73
C SER A 55 -10.23 -0.97 8.73
N THR A 56 -9.61 -0.83 7.57
CA THR A 56 -8.32 -0.14 7.42
C THR A 56 -8.37 0.96 6.36
N THR A 57 -7.78 2.11 6.69
CA THR A 57 -7.58 3.24 5.76
C THR A 57 -6.63 2.88 4.62
N LEU A 58 -5.83 1.81 4.76
CA LEU A 58 -4.90 1.34 3.75
C LEU A 58 -5.55 0.42 2.69
N THR A 59 -6.82 0.07 2.83
CA THR A 59 -7.57 -0.76 1.87
C THR A 59 -7.38 -0.31 0.41
N PRO A 60 -7.54 0.97 0.05
CA PRO A 60 -7.29 1.42 -1.32
C PRO A 60 -5.87 1.16 -1.81
N LEU A 61 -4.84 1.19 -0.95
CA LEU A 61 -3.46 0.88 -1.35
C LEU A 61 -3.22 -0.63 -1.48
N LEU A 62 -3.75 -1.41 -0.54
CA LEU A 62 -3.52 -2.85 -0.44
C LEU A 62 -4.34 -3.67 -1.45
N ASN A 63 -5.58 -3.26 -1.73
CA ASN A 63 -6.47 -3.92 -2.70
C ASN A 63 -6.42 -3.28 -4.10
N HIS A 64 -5.43 -2.42 -4.37
CA HIS A 64 -5.24 -1.88 -5.71
C HIS A 64 -4.58 -2.92 -6.61
N PRO A 65 -5.08 -3.15 -7.84
CA PRO A 65 -4.41 -4.04 -8.78
C PRO A 65 -2.98 -3.55 -9.08
N ASP A 66 -2.05 -4.48 -9.22
CA ASP A 66 -0.66 -4.16 -9.55
C ASP A 66 -0.50 -3.75 -11.03
N ASP A 67 -1.46 -4.07 -11.89
CA ASP A 67 -1.49 -3.69 -13.30
C ASP A 67 -2.86 -3.13 -13.72
N GLY A 68 -2.86 -1.98 -14.40
CA GLY A 68 -4.02 -1.50 -15.15
C GLY A 68 -5.27 -1.10 -14.34
N GLY A 69 -5.12 -0.72 -13.07
CA GLY A 69 -6.20 -0.13 -12.27
C GLY A 69 -6.32 1.38 -12.38
N PRO A 70 -7.44 1.97 -11.93
CA PRO A 70 -7.54 3.42 -11.78
C PRO A 70 -6.55 3.89 -10.72
N ASP A 71 -5.79 4.93 -11.03
CA ASP A 71 -4.82 5.53 -10.10
C ASP A 71 -5.50 5.91 -8.77
N LEU A 72 -4.71 5.85 -7.69
CA LEU A 72 -5.16 6.36 -6.39
C LEU A 72 -5.46 7.85 -6.52
N THR A 73 -6.68 8.23 -6.13
CA THR A 73 -7.07 9.64 -6.12
C THR A 73 -6.28 10.40 -5.06
N SER A 74 -6.06 11.70 -5.26
CA SER A 74 -5.35 12.55 -4.28
C SER A 74 -5.98 12.49 -2.89
N ALA A 75 -7.31 12.36 -2.80
CA ALA A 75 -8.02 12.22 -1.52
C ALA A 75 -7.70 10.90 -0.81
N GLN A 76 -7.58 9.79 -1.56
CA GLN A 76 -7.15 8.50 -1.00
C GLN A 76 -5.71 8.57 -0.52
N CYS A 77 -4.79 9.13 -1.33
CA CYS A 77 -3.40 9.32 -0.94
C CYS A 77 -3.28 10.17 0.33
N ALA A 78 -4.04 11.27 0.43
CA ALA A 78 -4.06 12.14 1.61
C ALA A 78 -4.59 11.42 2.87
N ALA A 79 -5.52 10.47 2.73
CA ALA A 79 -6.01 9.65 3.84
C ALA A 79 -5.03 8.54 4.24
N ILE A 80 -4.30 7.97 3.28
CA ILE A 80 -3.31 6.91 3.50
C ILE A 80 -2.04 7.45 4.17
N LEU A 81 -1.57 8.62 3.72
CA LEU A 81 -0.30 9.22 4.14
C LEU A 81 -0.11 9.31 5.68
N PRO A 82 -1.06 9.86 6.48
CA PRO A 82 -0.87 9.95 7.93
C PRO A 82 -0.73 8.56 8.55
N ARG A 83 -1.47 7.57 8.04
CA ARG A 83 -1.42 6.21 8.59
C ARG A 83 -0.11 5.49 8.28
N LEU A 84 0.42 5.66 7.07
CA LEU A 84 1.75 5.15 6.73
C LEU A 84 2.83 5.77 7.62
N ARG A 85 2.70 7.07 7.94
CA ARG A 85 3.64 7.78 8.80
C ARG A 85 3.59 7.26 10.23
N GLU A 86 2.41 7.04 10.79
CA GLU A 86 2.24 6.42 12.10
C GLU A 86 2.91 5.03 12.17
N ILE A 87 2.71 4.19 11.15
CA ILE A 87 3.34 2.86 11.09
C ILE A 87 4.87 2.98 11.01
N ALA A 88 5.39 3.94 10.22
CA ALA A 88 6.82 4.18 10.10
C ALA A 88 7.44 4.72 11.40
N ASP A 89 6.74 5.62 12.09
CA ASP A 89 7.19 6.19 13.36
C ASP A 89 7.23 5.10 14.45
N GLN A 90 6.20 4.25 14.53
CA GLN A 90 6.19 3.08 15.44
C GLN A 90 7.37 2.13 15.22
N TRP A 91 7.87 2.04 13.98
CA TRP A 91 9.05 1.23 13.65
C TRP A 91 10.37 1.87 14.05
N HIS A 92 10.44 3.20 14.14
CA HIS A 92 11.67 3.90 14.54
C HIS A 92 11.87 3.91 16.06
N GLU A 93 10.78 3.74 16.82
CA GLU A 93 10.80 3.69 18.29
C GLU A 93 11.08 2.26 18.85
N GLY A 94 11.33 1.28 17.98
CA GLY A 94 11.59 -0.14 18.32
C GLY A 94 13.05 -0.56 18.28
#